data_AF-A0A2T2U6I1-F1
#
_entry.id   AF-A0A2T2U6I1-F1
#
_cell.length_a   1.000
_cell.length_b   1.000
_cell.length_c   1.000
_cell.angle_alpha   90.00
_cell.angle_beta   90.00
_cell.angle_gamma   90.00
#
_symmetry.space_group_name_H-M   'P 1'
#
loop_
_entity.id
_entity.type
_entity.pdbx_description
1 polymer ?
#
loop_
_entity_poly.entity_id
_entity_poly.type
_entity_poly.pdbx_seq_one_letter_code
_entity_poly.pdbx_strand_id
1 'polypeptide(L)'
;MSPEQQQQLIQLADRLEQQYETEHAQAVERARELGLPVRKKLPDGRLMFLERFAYGRPMYIVDQNRVAAQTSGTAALHPEGSDSLSLTGEGQTLGMWEIGKARGSHRELEDRITQQDAGGTFGTANHATHVAGIMIGAGVRDQAQGMSYEANLDAYTAGDGNGEMSRAASNGLQVSNHSYGYLVGWAGKRECGPNNEELRNWLGDPSVSGEEDWKFGYYGGAAKRWDRIAYRAPYYLITKSAGNEVGDNGPERHCEGNQIVNVNRPPDGGQNGFDSVSGRD
;
A
#
# COMPACT_ATOMS: atom_id res chain seq x y z
N MET A 1 -16.51 17.86 -8.75
CA MET A 1 -17.70 16.99 -8.70
C MET A 1 -18.90 17.87 -8.40
N SER A 2 -19.92 17.87 -9.24
CA SER A 2 -21.10 18.72 -9.00
C SER A 2 -21.92 18.20 -7.82
N PRO A 3 -22.73 19.04 -7.15
CA PRO A 3 -23.68 18.59 -6.13
C PRO A 3 -24.61 17.48 -6.63
N GLU A 4 -24.95 17.51 -7.91
CA GLU A 4 -25.75 16.48 -8.58
C GLU A 4 -25.01 15.14 -8.69
N GLN A 5 -23.72 15.15 -9.05
CA GLN A 5 -22.88 13.95 -9.05
C GLN A 5 -22.72 13.38 -7.63
N GLN A 6 -22.60 14.24 -6.63
CA GLN A 6 -22.53 13.82 -5.23
C GLN A 6 -23.83 13.13 -4.79
N GLN A 7 -24.98 13.70 -5.12
CA GLN A 7 -26.28 13.11 -4.80
C GLN A 7 -26.52 11.77 -5.52
N GLN A 8 -26.10 11.66 -6.78
CA GLN A 8 -26.16 10.41 -7.56
C GLN A 8 -25.30 9.30 -6.93
N LEU A 9 -24.12 9.65 -6.40
CA LEU A 9 -23.24 8.70 -5.72
C LEU A 9 -23.82 8.22 -4.38
N ILE A 10 -24.49 9.09 -3.62
CA ILE A 10 -25.18 8.71 -2.37
C ILE A 10 -26.31 7.71 -2.69
N GLN A 11 -27.17 8.03 -3.66
CA GLN A 11 -28.24 7.11 -4.08
C GLN A 11 -27.71 5.79 -4.66
N LEU A 12 -26.54 5.81 -5.30
CA LEU A 12 -25.89 4.58 -5.74
C LEU A 12 -25.37 3.77 -4.56
N ALA A 13 -24.77 4.41 -3.55
CA ALA A 13 -24.28 3.75 -2.35
C ALA A 13 -25.41 3.02 -1.62
N ASP A 14 -26.54 3.70 -1.36
CA ASP A 14 -27.71 3.10 -0.69
C ASP A 14 -28.24 1.88 -1.45
N ARG A 15 -28.31 1.97 -2.79
CA ARG A 15 -28.74 0.85 -3.64
C ARG A 15 -27.77 -0.33 -3.60
N LEU A 16 -26.47 -0.07 -3.66
CA LEU A 16 -25.45 -1.11 -3.61
C LEU A 16 -25.40 -1.79 -2.23
N GLU A 17 -25.69 -1.05 -1.16
CA GLU A 17 -25.77 -1.60 0.19
C GLU A 17 -26.98 -2.53 0.35
N GLN A 18 -28.18 -2.08 -0.06
CA GLN A 18 -29.38 -2.95 -0.06
C GLN A 18 -29.21 -4.19 -0.96
N GLN A 19 -28.56 -4.01 -2.11
CA GLN A 19 -28.25 -5.11 -3.02
C GLN A 19 -27.31 -6.11 -2.34
N TYR A 20 -26.23 -5.63 -1.72
CA TYR A 20 -25.30 -6.48 -0.98
C TYR A 20 -25.99 -7.25 0.14
N GLU A 21 -26.82 -6.61 0.96
CA GLU A 21 -27.54 -7.28 2.04
C GLU A 21 -28.46 -8.40 1.53
N THR A 22 -29.17 -8.13 0.43
CA THR A 22 -30.06 -9.10 -0.21
C THR A 22 -29.28 -10.27 -0.79
N GLU A 23 -28.23 -10.01 -1.57
CA GLU A 23 -27.39 -11.04 -2.19
C GLU A 23 -26.66 -11.90 -1.16
N HIS A 24 -26.14 -11.26 -0.10
CA HIS A 24 -25.46 -11.95 0.99
C HIS A 24 -26.45 -12.83 1.77
N ALA A 25 -27.66 -12.35 2.08
CA ALA A 25 -28.68 -13.18 2.73
C ALA A 25 -29.05 -14.42 1.90
N GLN A 26 -29.24 -14.26 0.59
CA GLN A 26 -29.48 -15.38 -0.33
C GLN A 26 -28.29 -16.35 -0.39
N ALA A 27 -27.07 -15.84 -0.39
CA ALA A 27 -25.86 -16.65 -0.38
C ALA A 27 -25.73 -17.46 0.92
N VAL A 28 -26.08 -16.88 2.07
CA VAL A 28 -26.09 -17.55 3.38
C VAL A 28 -27.09 -18.71 3.38
N GLU A 29 -28.32 -18.50 2.92
CA GLU A 29 -29.33 -19.57 2.84
C GLU A 29 -28.86 -20.69 1.91
N ARG A 30 -28.37 -20.35 0.71
CA ARG A 30 -27.84 -21.33 -0.23
C ARG A 30 -26.66 -22.11 0.34
N ALA A 31 -25.76 -21.47 1.08
CA ALA A 31 -24.64 -22.15 1.70
C ALA A 31 -25.08 -23.12 2.81
N ARG A 32 -26.13 -22.78 3.57
CA ARG A 32 -26.73 -23.69 4.56
C ARG A 32 -27.31 -24.94 3.88
N GLU A 33 -28.04 -24.77 2.78
CA GLU A 33 -28.59 -25.89 1.98
C GLU A 33 -27.49 -26.82 1.44
N LEU A 34 -26.36 -26.25 1.01
CA LEU A 34 -25.24 -26.97 0.43
C LEU A 34 -24.23 -27.50 1.47
N GLY A 35 -24.47 -27.28 2.77
CA GLY A 35 -23.53 -27.66 3.84
C GLY A 35 -22.19 -26.92 3.78
N LEU A 36 -22.15 -25.74 3.15
CA LEU A 36 -20.95 -24.91 3.02
C LEU A 36 -20.81 -24.00 4.23
N PRO A 37 -19.58 -23.76 4.72
CA PRO A 37 -19.38 -22.85 5.85
C PRO A 37 -19.74 -21.42 5.45
N VAL A 38 -20.58 -20.75 6.24
CA VAL A 38 -20.84 -19.30 6.11
C VAL A 38 -19.73 -18.50 6.76
N ARG A 39 -19.17 -19.01 7.86
CA ARG A 39 -17.99 -18.49 8.55
C ARG A 39 -17.12 -19.67 8.99
N LYS A 40 -15.80 -19.54 8.89
CA LYS A 40 -14.87 -20.58 9.33
C LYS A 40 -13.54 -19.97 9.76
N LYS A 41 -12.97 -20.48 10.86
CA LYS A 41 -11.56 -20.30 11.19
C LYS A 41 -10.73 -21.35 10.43
N LEU A 42 -9.80 -20.91 9.60
CA LEU A 42 -8.91 -21.76 8.81
C LEU A 42 -7.81 -22.36 9.70
N PRO A 43 -7.12 -23.44 9.27
CA PRO A 43 -6.09 -24.11 10.07
C PRO A 43 -4.92 -23.23 10.51
N ASP A 44 -4.65 -22.16 9.77
CA ASP A 44 -3.63 -21.15 10.06
C ASP A 44 -4.16 -19.95 10.88
N GLY A 45 -5.40 -20.04 11.36
CA GLY A 45 -6.02 -19.03 12.23
C GLY A 45 -6.85 -17.96 11.52
N ARG A 46 -6.78 -17.85 10.18
CA ARG A 46 -7.53 -16.87 9.36
C ARG A 46 -9.04 -17.02 9.51
N LEU A 47 -9.79 -15.92 9.36
CA LEU A 47 -11.25 -15.95 9.33
C LEU A 47 -11.76 -15.78 7.90
N MET A 48 -12.48 -16.79 7.43
CA MET A 48 -13.14 -16.81 6.14
C MET A 48 -14.65 -16.62 6.33
N PHE A 49 -15.30 -15.76 5.53
CA PHE A 49 -16.75 -15.70 5.46
C PHE A 49 -17.25 -15.64 4.02
N LEU A 50 -18.45 -16.17 3.80
CA LEU A 50 -19.10 -16.18 2.51
C LEU A 50 -19.64 -14.80 2.18
N GLU A 51 -19.19 -14.21 1.08
CA GLU A 51 -19.71 -12.92 0.58
C GLU A 51 -20.94 -13.14 -0.30
N ARG A 52 -20.81 -13.97 -1.33
CA ARG A 52 -21.85 -14.20 -2.34
C ARG A 52 -21.64 -15.51 -3.10
N PHE A 53 -22.56 -15.84 -4.01
CA PHE A 53 -22.31 -16.81 -5.07
C PHE A 53 -22.10 -16.10 -6.41
N ALA A 54 -21.10 -16.53 -7.19
CA ALA A 54 -20.88 -16.07 -8.55
C ALA A 54 -20.69 -17.28 -9.47
N TYR A 55 -21.42 -17.32 -10.59
CA TYR A 55 -21.39 -18.43 -11.55
C TYR A 55 -21.57 -19.81 -10.90
N GLY A 56 -22.47 -19.88 -9.91
CA GLY A 56 -22.77 -21.12 -9.18
C GLY A 56 -21.71 -21.55 -8.14
N ARG A 57 -20.67 -20.75 -7.90
CA ARG A 57 -19.59 -21.03 -6.93
C ARG A 57 -19.64 -20.06 -5.75
N PRO A 58 -19.32 -20.51 -4.51
CA PRO A 58 -19.23 -19.63 -3.37
C PRO A 58 -17.99 -18.73 -3.47
N MET A 59 -18.17 -17.44 -3.24
CA MET A 59 -17.11 -16.44 -3.16
C MET A 59 -16.87 -16.11 -1.69
N TYR A 60 -15.69 -16.45 -1.20
CA TYR A 60 -15.29 -16.20 0.17
C TYR A 60 -14.37 -14.99 0.24
N ILE A 61 -14.62 -14.10 1.18
CA ILE A 61 -13.65 -13.09 1.59
C ILE A 61 -12.86 -13.66 2.78
N VAL A 62 -11.57 -13.39 2.76
CA VAL A 62 -10.64 -13.68 3.84
C VAL A 62 -10.12 -12.35 4.36
N ASP A 63 -9.90 -12.27 5.66
CA ASP A 63 -9.32 -11.09 6.30
C ASP A 63 -7.93 -10.73 5.70
N GLN A 64 -7.65 -9.43 5.51
CA GLN A 64 -6.34 -8.95 5.02
C GLN A 64 -5.62 -8.05 6.05
N ASN A 65 -6.28 -7.03 6.62
CA ASN A 65 -5.66 -6.18 7.67
C ASN A 65 -5.63 -6.87 9.03
N ARG A 66 -6.74 -7.53 9.41
CA ARG A 66 -6.76 -8.37 10.63
C ARG A 66 -5.75 -9.53 10.53
N VAL A 67 -5.51 -10.07 9.33
CA VAL A 67 -4.43 -11.07 9.10
C VAL A 67 -3.06 -10.45 9.26
N ALA A 68 -2.84 -9.26 8.69
CA ALA A 68 -1.59 -8.54 8.90
C ALA A 68 -1.34 -8.34 10.40
N ALA A 69 -2.35 -7.92 11.18
CA ALA A 69 -2.22 -7.71 12.62
C ALA A 69 -1.93 -9.02 13.39
N GLN A 70 -2.54 -10.13 12.99
CA GLN A 70 -2.27 -11.44 13.61
C GLN A 70 -0.87 -11.95 13.29
N THR A 71 -0.45 -11.84 12.03
CA THR A 71 0.84 -12.37 11.55
C THR A 71 2.03 -11.51 11.97
N SER A 72 1.83 -10.20 12.17
CA SER A 72 2.83 -9.29 12.75
C SER A 72 2.88 -9.32 14.28
N GLY A 73 1.91 -9.98 14.93
CA GLY A 73 1.76 -9.96 16.39
C GLY A 73 1.06 -8.71 16.94
N THR A 74 0.68 -7.73 16.11
CA THR A 74 -0.04 -6.53 16.55
C THR A 74 -1.36 -6.86 17.26
N ALA A 75 -2.06 -7.91 16.82
CA ALA A 75 -3.31 -8.35 17.44
C ALA A 75 -3.14 -8.79 18.90
N ALA A 76 -1.93 -9.23 19.31
CA ALA A 76 -1.64 -9.56 20.70
C ALA A 76 -1.58 -8.32 21.61
N LEU A 77 -1.28 -7.15 21.02
CA LEU A 77 -1.14 -5.88 21.73
C LEU A 77 -2.48 -5.18 21.97
N HIS A 78 -3.50 -5.49 21.15
CA HIS A 78 -4.84 -4.91 21.24
C HIS A 78 -5.57 -5.35 22.53
N PRO A 79 -6.67 -4.68 22.93
CA PRO A 79 -7.38 -4.99 24.19
C PRO A 79 -7.84 -6.43 24.36
N GLU A 80 -8.22 -7.10 23.26
CA GLU A 80 -8.62 -8.52 23.24
C GLU A 80 -7.44 -9.46 22.95
N GLY A 81 -6.22 -8.92 22.93
CA GLY A 81 -4.97 -9.62 22.65
C GLY A 81 -4.36 -10.30 23.89
N SER A 82 -3.34 -11.13 23.67
CA SER A 82 -2.69 -11.91 24.74
C SER A 82 -1.80 -11.09 25.67
N ASP A 83 -1.32 -9.92 25.23
CA ASP A 83 -0.21 -9.24 25.90
C ASP A 83 -0.67 -8.25 26.98
N SER A 84 -1.99 -8.12 27.20
CA SER A 84 -2.59 -7.26 28.24
C SER A 84 -2.15 -5.79 28.20
N LEU A 85 -1.64 -5.32 27.05
CA LEU A 85 -1.16 -3.95 26.85
C LEU A 85 -2.27 -2.99 26.41
N SER A 86 -3.34 -3.54 25.80
CA SER A 86 -4.51 -2.78 25.34
C SER A 86 -4.16 -1.56 24.47
N LEU A 87 -3.20 -1.72 23.57
CA LEU A 87 -2.73 -0.66 22.68
C LEU A 87 -3.66 -0.53 21.48
N THR A 88 -4.17 0.69 21.26
CA THR A 88 -5.12 0.99 20.17
C THR A 88 -4.61 2.09 19.24
N GLY A 89 -3.58 2.82 19.67
CA GLY A 89 -3.11 4.05 19.03
C GLY A 89 -3.84 5.31 19.51
N GLU A 90 -4.72 5.22 20.51
CA GLU A 90 -5.42 6.39 21.06
C GLU A 90 -4.44 7.52 21.42
N GLY A 91 -4.80 8.75 21.02
CA GLY A 91 -3.99 9.95 21.26
C GLY A 91 -2.72 10.05 20.41
N GLN A 92 -2.45 9.09 19.52
CA GLN A 92 -1.32 9.14 18.59
C GLN A 92 -1.73 9.73 17.23
N THR A 93 -0.78 10.41 16.60
CA THR A 93 -0.85 10.79 15.19
C THR A 93 0.30 10.12 14.45
N LEU A 94 -0.03 9.36 13.41
CA LEU A 94 0.93 8.73 12.52
C LEU A 94 1.13 9.59 11.26
N GLY A 95 2.27 9.46 10.59
CA GLY A 95 2.52 10.12 9.31
C GLY A 95 2.49 9.16 8.13
N MET A 96 1.97 9.58 6.99
CA MET A 96 1.98 8.81 5.75
C MET A 96 2.37 9.68 4.56
N TRP A 97 3.36 9.25 3.80
CA TRP A 97 3.74 9.87 2.52
C TRP A 97 3.42 8.92 1.37
N GLU A 98 2.67 9.41 0.39
CA GLU A 98 2.15 8.61 -0.73
C GLU A 98 2.18 9.37 -2.07
N ILE A 99 2.02 8.68 -3.20
CA ILE A 99 2.02 9.34 -4.53
C ILE A 99 0.71 10.13 -4.76
N GLY A 100 -0.38 9.79 -4.05
CA GLY A 100 -1.66 10.49 -4.09
C GLY A 100 -2.34 10.56 -2.73
N LYS A 101 -3.51 11.18 -2.66
CA LYS A 101 -4.31 11.37 -1.43
C LYS A 101 -5.07 10.10 -1.07
N ALA A 102 -5.15 9.78 0.20
CA ALA A 102 -6.15 8.82 0.67
C ALA A 102 -7.57 9.44 0.60
N ARG A 103 -8.58 8.59 0.41
CA ARG A 103 -9.98 9.01 0.41
C ARG A 103 -10.44 9.24 1.85
N GLY A 104 -10.28 10.46 2.36
CA GLY A 104 -10.70 10.81 3.73
C GLY A 104 -12.19 10.60 4.02
N SER A 105 -13.05 10.64 3.01
CA SER A 105 -14.49 10.31 3.14
C SER A 105 -14.80 8.82 3.19
N HIS A 106 -13.79 7.95 3.27
CA HIS A 106 -14.02 6.52 3.45
C HIS A 106 -14.45 6.26 4.90
N ARG A 107 -15.49 5.45 5.12
CA ARG A 107 -16.04 5.15 6.47
C ARG A 107 -15.01 4.68 7.50
N GLU A 108 -13.93 4.05 7.04
CA GLU A 108 -12.84 3.59 7.91
C GLU A 108 -11.83 4.68 8.26
N LEU A 109 -11.91 5.88 7.68
CA LEU A 109 -10.90 6.95 7.78
C LEU A 109 -11.51 8.33 8.08
N GLU A 110 -12.83 8.47 7.97
CA GLU A 110 -13.56 9.72 8.18
C GLU A 110 -13.18 10.37 9.52
N ASP A 111 -12.97 11.69 9.48
CA ASP A 111 -12.53 12.55 10.58
C ASP A 111 -11.17 12.24 11.23
N ARG A 112 -10.42 11.24 10.72
CA ARG A 112 -9.16 10.79 11.33
C ARG A 112 -7.94 10.90 10.42
N ILE A 113 -8.12 11.44 9.22
CA ILE A 113 -7.02 11.71 8.28
C ILE A 113 -7.03 13.18 7.85
N THR A 114 -5.86 13.82 7.92
CA THR A 114 -5.66 15.21 7.53
C THR A 114 -4.57 15.30 6.45
N GLN A 115 -4.90 15.84 5.29
CA GLN A 115 -3.89 16.15 4.26
C GLN A 115 -3.14 17.43 4.64
N GLN A 116 -1.83 17.33 4.82
CA GLN A 116 -0.98 18.43 5.32
C GLN A 116 -0.34 19.28 4.22
N ASP A 117 -0.34 18.80 2.97
CA ASP A 117 0.16 19.52 1.79
C ASP A 117 -0.95 19.73 0.74
N ALA A 118 -0.60 20.26 -0.44
CA ALA A 118 -1.56 20.42 -1.53
C ALA A 118 -2.12 19.07 -2.06
N GLY A 119 -1.49 17.96 -1.63
CA GLY A 119 -1.68 16.55 -1.95
C GLY A 119 -1.59 16.18 -3.42
N GLY A 120 -0.53 16.71 -4.04
CA GLY A 120 -0.02 16.23 -5.31
C GLY A 120 -0.95 16.42 -6.51
N THR A 121 -0.51 15.93 -7.65
CA THR A 121 -1.18 16.06 -8.95
C THR A 121 -2.12 14.90 -9.26
N PHE A 122 -2.01 13.78 -8.55
CA PHE A 122 -2.75 12.54 -8.83
C PHE A 122 -4.11 12.43 -8.13
N GLY A 123 -4.47 13.38 -7.28
CA GLY A 123 -5.74 13.37 -6.55
C GLY A 123 -5.87 12.15 -5.63
N THR A 124 -7.11 11.68 -5.41
CA THR A 124 -7.39 10.51 -4.57
C THR A 124 -6.90 9.22 -5.23
N ALA A 125 -6.10 8.44 -4.51
CA ALA A 125 -5.51 7.18 -4.98
C ALA A 125 -5.95 5.99 -4.11
N ASN A 126 -6.28 4.87 -4.78
CA ASN A 126 -6.63 3.62 -4.10
C ASN A 126 -5.48 3.09 -3.22
N HIS A 127 -4.23 3.21 -3.71
CA HIS A 127 -3.03 2.81 -2.97
C HIS A 127 -2.92 3.54 -1.63
N ALA A 128 -2.97 4.88 -1.65
CA ALA A 128 -2.90 5.69 -0.44
C ALA A 128 -4.05 5.39 0.54
N THR A 129 -5.26 5.18 0.02
CA THR A 129 -6.42 4.80 0.84
C THR A 129 -6.23 3.45 1.52
N HIS A 130 -5.66 2.48 0.80
CA HIS A 130 -5.37 1.15 1.33
C HIS A 130 -4.29 1.19 2.41
N VAL A 131 -3.19 1.92 2.17
CA VAL A 131 -2.12 2.13 3.16
C VAL A 131 -2.66 2.80 4.43
N ALA A 132 -3.44 3.88 4.29
CA ALA A 132 -4.10 4.52 5.43
C ALA A 132 -5.01 3.56 6.21
N GLY A 133 -5.74 2.68 5.51
CA GLY A 133 -6.58 1.65 6.13
C GLY A 133 -5.80 0.62 6.94
N ILE A 134 -4.62 0.19 6.46
CA ILE A 134 -3.72 -0.70 7.22
C ILE A 134 -3.26 -0.02 8.51
N MET A 135 -2.90 1.27 8.44
CA MET A 135 -2.37 2.01 9.58
C MET A 135 -3.45 2.28 10.63
N ILE A 136 -4.54 2.94 10.23
CA ILE A 136 -5.50 3.56 11.16
C ILE A 136 -6.96 3.16 10.90
N GLY A 137 -7.28 2.19 10.05
CA GLY A 137 -8.68 1.80 9.78
C GLY A 137 -9.49 1.60 11.07
N ALA A 138 -10.66 2.24 11.18
CA ALA A 138 -11.45 2.26 12.43
C ALA A 138 -11.91 0.86 12.86
N GLY A 139 -12.09 -0.04 11.89
CA GLY A 139 -12.73 -1.31 12.14
C GLY A 139 -14.25 -1.22 12.14
N VAL A 140 -14.84 -0.23 11.45
CA VAL A 140 -16.30 -0.19 11.21
C VAL A 140 -16.75 -1.50 10.56
N ARG A 141 -15.91 -2.01 9.65
CA ARG A 141 -15.86 -3.42 9.32
C ARG A 141 -14.69 -4.05 10.07
N ASP A 142 -14.95 -5.07 10.90
CA ASP A 142 -13.94 -5.79 11.69
C ASP A 142 -12.69 -6.23 10.90
N GLN A 143 -12.83 -6.45 9.59
CA GLN A 143 -11.76 -6.91 8.71
C GLN A 143 -10.83 -5.80 8.23
N ALA A 144 -11.29 -4.54 8.31
CA ALA A 144 -10.57 -3.35 7.89
C ALA A 144 -9.90 -2.61 9.07
N GLN A 145 -10.04 -3.13 10.30
CA GLN A 145 -9.39 -2.56 11.47
C GLN A 145 -7.87 -2.47 11.26
N GLY A 146 -7.34 -1.26 11.38
CA GLY A 146 -5.93 -0.97 11.25
C GLY A 146 -5.15 -1.35 12.49
N MET A 147 -3.83 -1.29 12.38
CA MET A 147 -2.92 -1.61 13.48
C MET A 147 -3.10 -0.66 14.68
N SER A 148 -3.33 0.61 14.40
CA SER A 148 -3.58 1.69 15.37
C SER A 148 -4.96 2.29 15.09
N TYR A 149 -6.01 1.49 15.32
CA TYR A 149 -7.38 1.81 14.91
C TYR A 149 -8.02 3.01 15.63
N GLU A 150 -7.42 3.52 16.71
CA GLU A 150 -7.84 4.77 17.39
C GLU A 150 -6.88 5.95 17.15
N ALA A 151 -5.86 5.78 16.31
CA ALA A 151 -4.95 6.87 15.95
C ALA A 151 -5.51 7.79 14.86
N ASN A 152 -4.93 8.99 14.77
CA ASN A 152 -5.09 9.91 13.64
C ASN A 152 -3.93 9.76 12.63
N LEU A 153 -4.12 10.26 11.42
CA LEU A 153 -3.13 10.20 10.34
C LEU A 153 -2.92 11.55 9.66
N ASP A 154 -1.68 12.02 9.68
CA ASP A 154 -1.21 13.13 8.86
C ASP A 154 -0.70 12.59 7.52
N ALA A 155 -1.35 13.00 6.43
CA ALA A 155 -1.05 12.55 5.08
C ALA A 155 -0.33 13.62 4.26
N TYR A 156 0.68 13.18 3.51
CA TYR A 156 1.55 13.99 2.67
C TYR A 156 1.75 13.30 1.31
N THR A 157 2.22 14.06 0.31
CA THR A 157 2.64 13.49 -0.96
C THR A 157 4.14 13.35 -1.07
N ALA A 158 4.60 12.28 -1.73
CA ALA A 158 6.00 11.87 -1.81
C ALA A 158 6.93 12.83 -2.60
N GLY A 159 6.46 14.02 -2.99
CA GLY A 159 7.19 14.99 -3.82
C GLY A 159 8.32 15.72 -3.09
N ASP A 160 8.05 16.30 -1.92
CA ASP A 160 9.02 17.03 -1.07
C ASP A 160 9.21 16.35 0.30
N GLY A 161 9.37 15.02 0.29
CA GLY A 161 9.34 14.22 1.51
C GLY A 161 10.38 14.61 2.56
N ASN A 162 11.56 15.13 2.21
CA ASN A 162 12.63 15.38 3.19
C ASN A 162 12.36 16.61 4.08
N GLY A 163 11.88 17.72 3.49
CA GLY A 163 11.58 18.94 4.24
C GLY A 163 10.34 18.78 5.10
N GLU A 164 9.31 18.16 4.55
CA GLU A 164 8.07 17.82 5.25
C GLU A 164 8.32 16.88 6.43
N MET A 165 9.06 15.80 6.19
CA MET A 165 9.41 14.82 7.22
C MET A 165 10.19 15.46 8.38
N SER A 166 11.18 16.30 8.07
CA SER A 166 11.95 17.03 9.08
C SER A 166 11.04 17.95 9.93
N ARG A 167 10.09 18.62 9.29
CA ARG A 167 9.14 19.51 9.96
C ARG A 167 8.14 18.73 10.82
N ALA A 168 7.58 17.65 10.30
CA ALA A 168 6.65 16.78 11.02
C ALA A 168 7.32 16.20 12.28
N ALA A 169 8.54 15.68 12.15
CA ALA A 169 9.33 15.20 13.27
C ALA A 169 9.61 16.31 14.30
N SER A 170 9.95 17.52 13.85
CA SER A 170 10.16 18.67 14.76
C SER A 170 8.90 19.11 15.52
N ASN A 171 7.72 18.82 14.95
CA ASN A 171 6.42 19.06 15.58
C ASN A 171 5.94 17.89 16.45
N GLY A 172 6.77 16.86 16.66
CA GLY A 172 6.49 15.74 17.56
C GLY A 172 5.95 14.47 16.90
N LEU A 173 5.95 14.38 15.56
CA LEU A 173 5.60 13.13 14.89
C LEU A 173 6.60 12.02 15.25
N GLN A 174 6.10 10.87 15.69
CA GLN A 174 6.93 9.76 16.19
C GLN A 174 7.09 8.60 15.20
N VAL A 175 6.09 8.35 14.36
CA VAL A 175 6.12 7.21 13.42
C VAL A 175 5.57 7.66 12.07
N SER A 176 6.21 7.21 11.00
CA SER A 176 5.76 7.47 9.64
C SER A 176 5.97 6.29 8.71
N ASN A 177 5.07 6.15 7.73
CA ASN A 177 5.16 5.18 6.67
C ASN A 177 5.35 5.83 5.29
N HIS A 178 6.24 5.23 4.49
CA HIS A 178 6.59 5.68 3.15
C HIS A 178 6.56 4.49 2.17
N SER A 179 5.41 4.23 1.53
CA SER A 179 5.24 3.09 0.61
C SER A 179 5.37 3.49 -0.85
N TYR A 180 6.52 4.05 -1.21
CA TYR A 180 6.88 4.45 -2.57
C TYR A 180 8.39 4.29 -2.80
N GLY A 181 8.81 4.07 -4.04
CA GLY A 181 10.22 3.90 -4.41
C GLY A 181 10.59 4.64 -5.69
N TYR A 182 11.84 4.47 -6.14
CA TYR A 182 12.17 4.68 -7.54
C TYR A 182 11.84 3.41 -8.33
N LEU A 183 11.44 3.58 -9.58
CA LEU A 183 11.52 2.48 -10.54
C LEU A 183 13.00 2.25 -10.86
N VAL A 184 13.42 1.00 -10.78
CA VAL A 184 14.80 0.53 -10.98
C VAL A 184 14.74 -0.77 -11.79
N GLY A 185 15.82 -1.14 -12.48
CA GLY A 185 15.89 -2.39 -13.22
C GLY A 185 14.88 -2.50 -14.36
N TRP A 186 14.24 -3.65 -14.49
CA TRP A 186 13.14 -3.89 -15.40
C TRP A 186 11.87 -3.17 -14.93
N ALA A 187 11.30 -2.38 -15.83
CA ALA A 187 10.05 -1.66 -15.59
C ALA A 187 9.07 -1.90 -16.74
N GLY A 188 7.81 -1.48 -16.53
CA GLY A 188 6.72 -1.62 -17.49
C GLY A 188 7.07 -1.15 -18.91
N LYS A 189 6.17 -1.41 -19.86
CA LYS A 189 6.43 -1.03 -21.24
C LYS A 189 6.41 0.49 -21.44
N ARG A 190 7.16 0.98 -22.41
CA ARG A 190 7.15 2.36 -22.88
C ARG A 190 7.47 2.43 -24.36
N GLU A 191 7.17 3.58 -24.95
CA GLU A 191 7.59 3.91 -26.31
C GLU A 191 9.07 4.30 -26.35
N CYS A 192 9.81 3.76 -27.34
CA CYS A 192 11.19 4.14 -27.65
C CYS A 192 11.54 3.91 -29.13
N GLY A 193 12.73 4.39 -29.53
CA GLY A 193 13.20 4.27 -30.91
C GLY A 193 12.50 5.23 -31.89
N PRO A 194 12.86 5.17 -33.19
CA PRO A 194 12.41 6.12 -34.19
C PRO A 194 10.91 6.04 -34.52
N ASN A 195 10.27 4.92 -34.18
CA ASN A 195 8.87 4.64 -34.49
C ASN A 195 7.98 4.58 -33.24
N ASN A 196 8.47 5.01 -32.07
CA ASN A 196 7.75 4.93 -30.79
C ASN A 196 7.19 3.53 -30.49
N GLU A 197 8.03 2.50 -30.62
CA GLU A 197 7.60 1.13 -30.36
C GLU A 197 7.41 0.89 -28.87
N GLU A 198 6.26 0.30 -28.50
CA GLU A 198 5.97 -0.07 -27.11
C GLU A 198 6.69 -1.38 -26.73
N LEU A 199 7.81 -1.26 -26.01
CA LEU A 199 8.63 -2.38 -25.56
C LEU A 199 8.88 -2.32 -24.05
N ARG A 200 9.33 -3.43 -23.46
CA ARG A 200 9.78 -3.48 -22.06
C ARG A 200 10.91 -2.49 -21.84
N ASN A 201 11.00 -1.93 -20.64
CA ASN A 201 11.94 -0.87 -20.32
C ASN A 201 13.00 -1.37 -19.34
N TRP A 202 14.27 -1.20 -19.69
CA TRP A 202 15.39 -1.36 -18.77
C TRP A 202 15.84 0.03 -18.29
N LEU A 203 15.83 0.24 -16.97
CA LEU A 203 16.19 1.50 -16.30
C LEU A 203 17.62 1.49 -15.75
N GLY A 204 18.33 0.36 -15.84
CA GLY A 204 19.74 0.29 -15.48
C GLY A 204 20.62 1.13 -16.40
N ASP A 205 21.83 1.44 -15.92
CA ASP A 205 22.85 2.14 -16.70
C ASP A 205 24.01 1.20 -17.03
N PRO A 206 24.08 0.69 -18.27
CA PRO A 206 25.12 -0.26 -18.68
C PRO A 206 26.53 0.32 -18.77
N SER A 207 26.67 1.65 -18.70
CA SER A 207 27.99 2.26 -18.55
C SER A 207 28.54 2.09 -17.13
N VAL A 208 27.67 1.81 -16.15
CA VAL A 208 28.02 1.51 -14.76
C VAL A 208 28.07 0.00 -14.54
N SER A 209 27.01 -0.72 -14.93
CA SER A 209 26.92 -2.17 -14.83
C SER A 209 26.05 -2.75 -15.94
N GLY A 210 26.59 -3.69 -16.70
CA GLY A 210 25.85 -4.41 -17.73
C GLY A 210 24.93 -5.51 -17.21
N GLU A 211 25.08 -5.90 -15.94
CA GLU A 211 24.41 -7.05 -15.33
C GLU A 211 23.28 -6.65 -14.37
N GLU A 212 23.32 -5.44 -13.80
CA GLU A 212 22.35 -5.01 -12.80
C GLU A 212 22.19 -3.49 -12.82
N ASP A 213 21.00 -3.00 -12.47
CA ASP A 213 20.83 -1.59 -12.22
C ASP A 213 21.56 -1.21 -10.92
N TRP A 214 22.62 -0.40 -11.03
CA TRP A 214 23.43 0.07 -9.90
C TRP A 214 22.62 0.75 -8.79
N LYS A 215 21.38 1.17 -9.06
CA LYS A 215 20.49 1.81 -8.08
C LYS A 215 19.94 0.84 -7.02
N PHE A 216 20.01 -0.46 -7.26
CA PHE A 216 19.70 -1.50 -6.28
C PHE A 216 20.65 -1.43 -5.09
N GLY A 217 20.12 -1.29 -3.88
CA GLY A 217 20.88 -1.19 -2.63
C GLY A 217 21.79 0.05 -2.51
N TYR A 218 21.72 0.99 -3.45
CA TYR A 218 22.68 2.10 -3.51
C TYR A 218 22.45 3.14 -2.40
N TYR A 219 23.44 3.28 -1.53
CA TYR A 219 23.47 4.35 -0.53
C TYR A 219 23.84 5.69 -1.19
N GLY A 220 22.81 6.46 -1.56
CA GLY A 220 22.96 7.73 -2.24
C GLY A 220 22.78 8.98 -1.37
N GLY A 221 22.60 10.11 -2.05
CA GLY A 221 22.27 11.36 -1.37
C GLY A 221 20.89 11.34 -0.70
N ALA A 222 19.95 10.51 -1.17
CA ALA A 222 18.68 10.26 -0.48
C ALA A 222 18.92 9.61 0.88
N ALA A 223 19.71 8.53 0.91
CA ALA A 223 19.98 7.72 2.11
C ALA A 223 20.61 8.53 3.20
N LYS A 224 21.63 9.26 2.78
CA LYS A 224 22.31 10.21 3.65
C LYS A 224 21.39 11.28 4.25
N ARG A 225 20.33 11.68 3.55
CA ARG A 225 19.35 12.66 4.08
C ARG A 225 18.41 12.01 5.09
N TRP A 226 17.90 10.81 4.83
CA TRP A 226 17.03 10.10 5.77
C TRP A 226 17.77 9.72 7.05
N ASP A 227 18.99 9.20 6.93
CA ASP A 227 19.86 8.93 8.07
C ASP A 227 20.12 10.19 8.89
N ARG A 228 20.32 11.34 8.23
CA ARG A 228 20.50 12.62 8.92
C ARG A 228 19.24 13.04 9.68
N ILE A 229 18.06 12.80 9.13
CA ILE A 229 16.79 13.13 9.79
C ILE A 229 16.61 12.21 11.00
N ALA A 230 16.76 10.90 10.83
CA ALA A 230 16.68 9.92 11.92
C ALA A 230 17.68 10.23 13.05
N TYR A 231 18.93 10.56 12.69
CA TYR A 231 19.96 10.95 13.67
C TYR A 231 19.61 12.23 14.44
N ARG A 232 18.94 13.19 13.79
CA ARG A 232 18.55 14.47 14.42
C ARG A 232 17.22 14.42 15.16
N ALA A 233 16.37 13.45 14.85
CA ALA A 233 15.08 13.22 15.48
C ALA A 233 15.02 11.81 16.09
N PRO A 234 15.67 11.58 17.25
CA PRO A 234 15.89 10.23 17.80
C PRO A 234 14.61 9.50 18.24
N TYR A 235 13.48 10.20 18.36
CA TYR A 235 12.17 9.62 18.68
C TYR A 235 11.27 9.46 17.46
N TYR A 236 11.80 9.68 16.26
CA TYR A 236 11.07 9.58 15.02
C TYR A 236 11.50 8.34 14.23
N LEU A 237 10.62 7.35 14.19
CA LEU A 237 10.77 6.12 13.43
C LEU A 237 10.22 6.29 12.01
N ILE A 238 11.10 6.10 11.04
CA ILE A 238 10.77 6.14 9.62
C ILE A 238 10.65 4.70 9.12
N THR A 239 9.51 4.33 8.55
CA THR A 239 9.30 3.02 7.91
C THR A 239 9.20 3.17 6.40
N LYS A 240 10.01 2.40 5.67
CA LYS A 240 10.15 2.48 4.22
C LYS A 240 9.86 1.12 3.58
N SER A 241 9.10 1.12 2.48
CA SER A 241 8.90 -0.10 1.70
C SER A 241 10.16 -0.51 0.94
N ALA A 242 10.45 -1.80 0.87
CA ALA A 242 11.59 -2.35 0.15
C ALA A 242 11.48 -2.34 -1.38
N GLY A 243 10.30 -2.05 -1.95
CA GLY A 243 10.05 -2.20 -3.39
C GLY A 243 9.49 -3.59 -3.75
N ASN A 244 9.10 -3.76 -5.01
CA ASN A 244 8.43 -4.96 -5.54
C ASN A 244 9.11 -5.49 -6.82
N GLU A 245 10.36 -5.12 -7.07
CA GLU A 245 11.05 -5.35 -8.33
C GLU A 245 11.68 -6.76 -8.42
N VAL A 246 11.81 -7.49 -7.30
CA VAL A 246 12.47 -8.81 -7.25
C VAL A 246 11.96 -9.75 -8.35
N GLY A 247 12.89 -10.23 -9.18
CA GLY A 247 12.63 -11.23 -10.20
C GLY A 247 11.92 -10.72 -11.45
N ASP A 248 11.67 -9.41 -11.57
CA ASP A 248 11.15 -8.87 -12.82
C ASP A 248 12.18 -9.05 -13.95
N ASN A 249 11.70 -9.39 -15.15
CA ASN A 249 12.56 -9.78 -16.27
C ASN A 249 12.01 -9.28 -17.62
N GLY A 250 12.87 -9.18 -18.62
CA GLY A 250 12.52 -8.68 -19.95
C GLY A 250 13.15 -9.46 -21.11
N PRO A 251 12.65 -9.23 -22.33
CA PRO A 251 13.19 -9.83 -23.55
C PRO A 251 14.51 -9.19 -23.97
N GLU A 252 15.27 -9.90 -24.82
CA GLU A 252 16.49 -9.36 -25.45
C GLU A 252 16.24 -8.04 -26.18
N ARG A 253 15.12 -7.93 -26.91
CA ARG A 253 14.71 -6.72 -27.61
C ARG A 253 13.88 -5.81 -26.70
N HIS A 254 14.46 -4.72 -26.22
CA HIS A 254 13.82 -3.83 -25.25
C HIS A 254 14.25 -2.36 -25.40
N CYS A 255 13.57 -1.47 -24.67
CA CYS A 255 13.94 -0.07 -24.53
C CYS A 255 15.03 0.11 -23.48
N GLU A 256 16.09 0.82 -23.85
CA GLU A 256 17.14 1.30 -22.94
C GLU A 256 17.41 2.77 -23.24
N GLY A 257 17.17 3.65 -22.26
CA GLY A 257 17.11 5.09 -22.53
C GLY A 257 16.05 5.40 -23.60
N ASN A 258 16.41 6.08 -24.69
CA ASN A 258 15.49 6.33 -25.83
C ASN A 258 15.73 5.37 -27.02
N GLN A 259 16.56 4.35 -26.85
CA GLN A 259 16.97 3.44 -27.93
C GLN A 259 16.32 2.07 -27.78
N ILE A 260 16.20 1.38 -28.92
CA ILE A 260 15.89 -0.05 -28.95
C ILE A 260 17.22 -0.80 -29.01
N VAL A 261 17.44 -1.70 -28.05
CA VAL A 261 18.62 -2.56 -27.99
C VAL A 261 18.21 -4.02 -28.16
N ASN A 262 19.16 -4.87 -28.58
CA ASN A 262 18.99 -6.33 -28.64
C ASN A 262 20.11 -6.96 -27.80
N VAL A 263 19.89 -7.02 -26.49
CA VAL A 263 20.84 -7.56 -25.52
C VAL A 263 20.05 -8.18 -24.36
N ASN A 264 20.52 -9.29 -23.80
CA ASN A 264 19.90 -9.86 -22.61
C ASN A 264 20.33 -9.07 -21.36
N ARG A 265 19.37 -8.69 -20.52
CA ARG A 265 19.64 -8.19 -19.16
C ARG A 265 19.14 -9.21 -18.13
N PRO A 266 19.85 -9.41 -17.01
CA PRO A 266 19.39 -10.28 -15.94
C PRO A 266 18.06 -9.83 -15.31
N PRO A 267 17.35 -10.73 -14.61
CA PRO A 267 16.24 -10.34 -13.75
C PRO A 267 16.67 -9.43 -12.60
N ASP A 268 15.76 -8.59 -12.15
CA ASP A 268 15.98 -7.65 -11.05
C ASP A 268 16.28 -8.35 -9.72
N GLY A 269 17.30 -7.86 -9.00
CA GLY A 269 17.82 -8.48 -7.77
C GLY A 269 18.64 -9.76 -8.01
N GLY A 270 18.96 -10.09 -9.27
CA GLY A 270 19.78 -11.24 -9.63
C GLY A 270 19.18 -12.60 -9.22
N GLN A 271 20.02 -13.63 -9.08
CA GLN A 271 19.57 -14.99 -8.72
C GLN A 271 19.19 -15.15 -7.24
N ASN A 272 19.68 -14.26 -6.37
CA ASN A 272 19.53 -14.40 -4.92
C ASN A 272 18.48 -13.43 -4.33
N GLY A 273 17.99 -12.46 -5.11
CA GLY A 273 16.98 -11.49 -4.69
C GLY A 273 17.43 -10.49 -3.63
N PHE A 274 18.71 -10.49 -3.25
CA PHE A 274 19.29 -9.48 -2.36
C PHE A 274 19.51 -8.16 -3.14
N ASP A 275 19.32 -7.04 -2.46
CA ASP A 275 19.45 -5.66 -2.98
C ASP A 275 18.32 -5.11 -3.87
N SER A 276 17.11 -5.68 -3.86
CA SER A 276 15.96 -5.12 -4.60
C SER A 276 15.43 -3.76 -4.10
N VAL A 277 16.05 -3.16 -3.09
CA VAL A 277 15.65 -1.88 -2.54
C VAL A 277 16.14 -0.75 -3.45
N SER A 278 15.21 0.01 -4.03
CA SER A 278 15.57 1.21 -4.77
C SER A 278 16.24 2.21 -3.84
N GLY A 279 17.41 2.77 -4.19
CA GLY A 279 18.14 3.75 -3.37
C GLY A 279 17.46 5.13 -3.15
N ARG A 280 16.12 5.18 -3.11
CA ARG A 280 15.28 6.31 -2.65
C ARG A 280 14.94 6.21 -1.17
N ASP A 281 15.91 5.74 -0.43
CA ASP A 281 15.95 5.74 1.00
C ASP A 281 17.07 6.69 1.31
#